data_AF-A0A1Y4LTZ9-F1
#
_entry.id   AF-A0A1Y4LTZ9-F1
#
_cell.length_a   1.000
_cell.length_b   1.000
_cell.length_c   1.000
_cell.angle_alpha   90.00
_cell.angle_beta   90.00
_cell.angle_gamma   90.00
#
_symmetry.space_group_name_H-M   'P 1'
#
loop_
_entity.id
_entity.type
_entity.pdbx_description
1 polymer ?
#
loop_
_entity_poly.entity_id
_entity_poly.type
_entity_poly.pdbx_seq_one_letter_code
_entity_poly.pdbx_strand_id
1 'polypeptide(L)'
;MKKSVIAIILAICLIALVPLFVLKDAEFGGSDDAGSQVVEQVNSSYEPWATPILEAAIGRELPGEVESLFFCIQTGIGVGVIAFVMGRLVERKKWMKQQK
;
A
#
# COMPACT_ATOMS: atom_id res chain seq x y z
N MET A 1 -17.35 9.49 -22.58
CA MET A 1 -15.94 9.63 -22.14
C MET A 1 -15.77 9.37 -20.65
N LYS A 2 -16.24 10.23 -19.73
CA LYS A 2 -16.06 10.03 -18.28
C LYS A 2 -16.60 8.68 -17.74
N LYS A 3 -17.80 8.26 -18.19
CA LYS A 3 -18.41 6.98 -17.80
C LYS A 3 -17.62 5.75 -18.27
N SER A 4 -17.05 5.81 -19.48
CA SER A 4 -16.20 4.75 -20.03
C SER A 4 -14.87 4.64 -19.28
N VAL A 5 -14.26 5.79 -18.91
CA VAL A 5 -13.03 5.81 -18.10
C VAL A 5 -13.28 5.21 -16.72
N ILE A 6 -14.38 5.57 -16.06
CA ILE A 6 -14.76 5.00 -14.76
C ILE A 6 -14.96 3.48 -14.87
N ALA A 7 -15.65 3.01 -15.93
CA ALA A 7 -15.86 1.58 -16.16
C ALA A 7 -14.54 0.82 -16.38
N ILE A 8 -13.57 1.41 -17.09
CA ILE A 8 -12.25 0.82 -17.31
C ILE A 8 -11.46 0.75 -16.01
N ILE A 9 -11.47 1.80 -15.18
CA ILE A 9 -10.81 1.79 -13.87
C ILE A 9 -11.40 0.69 -12.97
N LEU A 10 -12.73 0.58 -12.94
CA LEU A 10 -13.42 -0.48 -12.21
C LEU A 10 -13.03 -1.87 -12.71
N ALA A 11 -12.93 -2.07 -14.02
CA ALA A 11 -12.50 -3.34 -14.60
C ALA A 11 -11.07 -3.69 -14.21
N ILE A 12 -10.14 -2.73 -14.23
CA ILE A 12 -8.74 -2.92 -13.81
C ILE A 12 -8.69 -3.28 -12.32
N CYS A 13 -9.43 -2.56 -11.47
CA CYS A 13 -9.51 -2.87 -10.04
C CYS A 13 -10.06 -4.28 -9.80
N LEU A 14 -11.08 -4.70 -10.55
CA LEU A 14 -11.63 -6.06 -10.46
C LEU A 14 -10.61 -7.11 -10.90
N ILE A 15 -9.87 -6.89 -12.00
CA ILE A 15 -8.84 -7.83 -12.45
C ILE A 15 -7.71 -7.95 -11.42
N ALA A 16 -7.35 -6.87 -10.72
CA ALA A 16 -6.33 -6.91 -9.66
C ALA A 16 -6.84 -7.54 -8.36
N LEU A 17 -8.09 -7.27 -7.96
CA LEU A 17 -8.64 -7.69 -6.66
C LEU A 17 -9.26 -9.09 -6.68
N VAL A 18 -9.92 -9.50 -7.77
CA VAL A 18 -10.61 -10.80 -7.83
C VAL A 18 -9.66 -11.99 -7.60
N PRO A 19 -8.46 -12.05 -8.21
CA PRO A 19 -7.50 -13.12 -7.96
C PRO A 19 -7.12 -13.27 -6.47
N LEU A 20 -7.11 -12.18 -5.70
CA LEU A 20 -6.73 -12.18 -4.27
C LEU A 20 -7.74 -12.89 -3.36
N PHE A 21 -8.95 -13.11 -3.85
CA PHE A 21 -9.98 -13.87 -3.13
C PHE A 21 -10.15 -15.29 -3.68
N VAL A 22 -9.74 -15.53 -4.94
CA VAL A 22 -9.95 -16.80 -5.66
C VAL A 22 -8.72 -17.72 -5.59
N LEU A 23 -7.51 -17.19 -5.72
CA LEU A 23 -6.26 -17.96 -5.65
C LEU A 23 -5.72 -17.94 -4.21
N LYS A 24 -6.17 -18.90 -3.40
CA LYS A 24 -5.92 -18.96 -1.95
C LYS A 24 -4.67 -19.73 -1.53
N ASP A 25 -4.06 -20.50 -2.46
CA ASP A 25 -3.04 -21.52 -2.15
C ASP A 25 -1.62 -21.13 -2.59
N ALA A 26 -1.32 -19.84 -2.71
CA ALA A 26 0.00 -19.41 -3.11
C ALA A 26 0.83 -19.06 -1.87
N GLU A 27 1.93 -19.79 -1.65
CA GLU A 27 2.96 -19.46 -0.66
C GLU A 27 3.58 -18.11 -1.03
N PHE A 28 3.18 -17.07 -0.32
CA PHE A 28 3.73 -15.73 -0.49
C PHE A 28 4.25 -15.25 0.84
N GLY A 29 5.56 -15.01 0.89
CA GLY A 29 6.17 -14.39 2.05
C GLY A 29 5.92 -12.89 2.10
N GLY A 30 5.50 -12.39 3.26
CA GLY A 30 5.23 -10.99 3.58
C GLY A 30 6.50 -10.14 3.73
N SER A 31 6.32 -8.82 3.75
CA SER A 31 7.44 -7.89 4.00
C SER A 31 7.98 -8.01 5.43
N ASP A 32 7.10 -8.41 6.37
CA ASP A 32 7.40 -8.60 7.77
C ASP A 32 7.93 -10.01 8.13
N ASP A 33 7.93 -10.97 7.19
CA ASP A 33 8.37 -12.35 7.43
C ASP A 33 9.80 -12.46 7.95
N ALA A 34 10.69 -11.62 7.42
CA ALA A 34 12.09 -11.57 7.84
C ALA A 34 12.24 -11.15 9.31
N GLY A 35 11.31 -10.32 9.81
CA GLY A 35 11.26 -9.91 11.22
C GLY A 35 10.77 -11.05 12.11
N SER A 36 9.65 -11.68 11.74
CA SER A 36 9.06 -12.79 12.51
C SER A 36 10.00 -13.98 12.65
N GLN A 37 10.71 -14.38 11.58
CA GLN A 37 11.68 -15.49 11.63
C GLN A 37 12.84 -15.24 12.61
N VAL A 38 13.31 -14.01 12.72
CA VAL A 38 14.40 -13.65 13.65
C VAL A 38 13.90 -13.62 15.10
N VAL A 39 12.67 -13.14 15.32
CA VAL A 39 12.07 -13.10 16.66
C VAL A 39 11.80 -14.51 17.19
N GLU A 40 11.30 -15.43 16.35
CA GLU A 40 11.10 -16.83 16.72
C GLU A 40 12.41 -17.54 17.08
N GLN A 41 13.51 -17.23 16.41
CA GLN A 41 14.84 -17.79 16.72
C GLN A 41 15.38 -17.30 18.07
N VAL A 42 15.02 -16.08 18.50
CA VAL A 42 15.50 -15.47 19.74
C VAL A 42 14.59 -15.82 20.93
N ASN A 43 13.28 -15.95 20.70
CA ASN A 43 12.31 -16.33 21.72
C ASN A 43 11.16 -17.12 21.11
N SER A 44 11.20 -18.45 21.29
CA SER A 44 10.19 -19.38 20.78
C SER A 44 8.82 -19.28 21.46
N SER A 45 8.67 -18.46 22.51
CA SER A 45 7.40 -18.20 23.20
C SER A 45 6.87 -16.78 22.93
N TYR A 46 7.38 -16.10 21.91
CA TYR A 46 6.91 -14.76 21.55
C TYR A 46 5.54 -14.83 20.88
N GLU A 47 4.58 -14.09 21.42
CA GLU A 47 3.26 -13.94 20.84
C GLU A 47 3.14 -12.52 20.23
N PRO A 48 2.68 -12.38 18.97
CA PRO A 48 2.50 -11.07 18.34
C PRO A 48 1.55 -10.18 19.15
N TRP A 49 2.01 -9.00 19.53
CA TRP A 49 1.21 -8.03 20.29
C TRP A 49 0.20 -7.26 19.43
N ALA A 50 0.27 -7.39 18.10
CA ALA A 50 -0.67 -6.80 17.16
C ALA A 50 -0.73 -7.64 15.88
N THR A 51 -1.95 -7.94 15.44
CA THR A 51 -2.23 -8.52 14.12
C THR A 51 -2.76 -7.43 13.19
N PRO A 52 -2.28 -7.32 11.93
CA PRO A 52 -2.84 -6.39 10.95
C PRO A 52 -4.36 -6.54 10.82
N ILE A 53 -5.08 -5.41 10.78
CA ILE A 53 -6.55 -5.40 10.73
C ILE A 53 -7.07 -6.16 9.51
N LEU A 54 -6.35 -6.09 8.38
CA LEU A 54 -6.71 -6.80 7.16
C LEU A 54 -6.57 -8.31 7.32
N GLU A 55 -5.52 -8.78 7.99
CA GLU A 55 -5.30 -10.21 8.27
C GLU A 55 -6.33 -10.73 9.27
N ALA A 56 -6.61 -9.95 10.32
CA ALA A 56 -7.67 -10.26 11.28
C ALA A 56 -9.06 -10.32 10.62
N ALA A 57 -9.34 -9.47 9.63
CA ALA A 57 -10.61 -9.45 8.91
C ALA A 57 -10.76 -10.59 7.89
N ILE A 58 -9.65 -11.00 7.25
CA ILE A 58 -9.65 -12.04 6.21
C ILE A 58 -9.40 -13.44 6.83
N GLY A 59 -8.91 -13.50 8.07
CA GLY A 59 -8.65 -14.74 8.83
C GLY A 59 -7.44 -15.53 8.32
N ARG A 60 -6.54 -14.87 7.58
CA ARG A 60 -5.32 -15.43 6.99
C ARG A 60 -4.31 -14.32 6.76
N GLU A 61 -3.05 -14.69 6.67
CA GLU A 61 -1.96 -13.77 6.27
C GLU A 61 -2.20 -13.23 4.87
N LEU A 62 -1.86 -11.96 4.68
CA LEU A 62 -1.99 -11.31 3.39
C LEU A 62 -0.83 -11.76 2.49
N PRO A 63 -1.05 -12.06 1.20
CA PRO A 63 0.07 -12.35 0.32
C PRO A 63 1.02 -11.16 0.28
N GLY A 64 2.33 -11.39 0.45
CA GLY A 64 3.32 -10.29 0.50
C GLY A 64 3.37 -9.39 -0.74
N GLU A 65 2.98 -9.90 -1.90
CA GLU A 65 2.80 -9.08 -3.12
C GLU A 65 1.70 -8.02 -2.94
N VAL A 66 0.63 -8.36 -2.22
CA VAL A 66 -0.50 -7.48 -1.94
C VAL A 66 -0.13 -6.44 -0.89
N GLU A 67 0.57 -6.87 0.15
CA GLU A 67 1.11 -5.99 1.18
C GLU A 67 2.02 -4.93 0.54
N SER A 68 2.93 -5.36 -0.33
CA SER A 68 3.83 -4.49 -1.10
C SER A 68 3.06 -3.55 -2.04
N LEU A 69 1.99 -4.01 -2.68
CA LEU A 69 1.13 -3.18 -3.53
C LEU A 69 0.44 -2.08 -2.73
N PHE A 70 -0.12 -2.39 -1.55
CA PHE A 70 -0.70 -1.38 -0.67
C PHE A 70 0.36 -0.37 -0.21
N PHE A 71 1.56 -0.82 0.13
CA PHE A 71 2.68 0.06 0.50
C PHE A 71 3.09 0.98 -0.66
N CYS A 72 3.11 0.47 -1.89
CA CYS A 72 3.40 1.25 -3.09
C CYS A 72 2.34 2.31 -3.36
N ILE A 73 1.05 1.98 -3.19
CA ILE A 73 -0.05 2.95 -3.34
C ILE A 73 0.05 4.04 -2.27
N GLN A 74 0.29 3.67 -1.01
CA GLN A 74 0.50 4.63 0.08
C GLN A 74 1.67 5.56 -0.22
N THR A 75 2.79 5.01 -0.69
CA THR A 75 3.96 5.77 -1.10
C THR A 75 3.64 6.72 -2.25
N GLY A 76 2.94 6.24 -3.29
CA GLY A 76 2.54 7.06 -4.43
C GLY A 76 1.66 8.23 -4.03
N ILE A 77 0.69 8.00 -3.14
CA ILE A 77 -0.17 9.06 -2.59
C ILE A 77 0.66 10.04 -1.75
N GLY A 78 1.50 9.53 -0.85
CA GLY A 78 2.36 10.36 0.00
C GLY A 78 3.31 11.26 -0.79
N VAL A 79 4.01 10.68 -1.78
CA VAL A 79 4.89 11.43 -2.69
C VAL A 79 4.09 12.45 -3.51
N GLY A 80 2.90 12.09 -4.00
CA GLY A 80 2.03 13.01 -4.73
C GLY A 80 1.64 14.25 -3.90
N VAL A 81 1.28 14.06 -2.64
CA VAL A 81 0.97 15.16 -1.71
C VAL A 81 2.21 16.03 -1.45
N ILE A 82 3.36 15.41 -1.15
CA ILE A 82 4.61 16.14 -0.87
C ILE A 82 5.03 16.97 -2.09
N ALA A 83 5.03 16.36 -3.28
CA ALA A 83 5.40 17.03 -4.53
C ALA A 83 4.46 18.20 -4.84
N PHE A 84 3.14 18.04 -4.61
CA PHE A 84 2.17 19.11 -4.77
C PHE A 84 2.47 20.30 -3.83
N VAL A 85 2.72 20.03 -2.54
CA VAL A 85 3.05 21.08 -1.56
C VAL A 85 4.35 21.79 -1.94
N MET A 86 5.40 21.04 -2.28
CA MET A 86 6.67 21.61 -2.73
C MET A 86 6.49 22.50 -3.97
N GLY A 87 5.71 22.04 -4.96
CA GLY A 87 5.39 22.82 -6.16
C GLY A 87 4.70 24.14 -5.81
N ARG A 88 3.72 24.12 -4.91
CA ARG A 88 3.01 25.33 -4.44
C ARG A 88 3.91 26.30 -3.69
N LEU A 89 4.87 25.81 -2.90
CA LEU A 89 5.87 26.66 -2.22
C LEU A 89 6.81 27.34 -3.21
N VAL A 90 7.26 26.62 -4.25
CA VAL A 90 8.10 27.19 -5.33
C VAL A 90 7.33 28.25 -6.12
N GLU A 91 6.07 27.99 -6.45
CA GLU A 91 5.19 28.94 -7.15
C GLU A 91 4.97 30.22 -6.34
N ARG A 92 4.66 30.08 -5.03
CA ARG A 92 4.52 31.22 -4.11
C ARG A 92 5.76 32.11 -4.11
N LYS A 93 6.96 31.52 -4.12
CA LYS A 93 8.22 32.28 -4.16
C LYS A 93 8.38 33.08 -5.46
N LYS A 94 7.90 32.57 -6.60
CA LYS A 94 7.92 33.30 -7.88
C LYS A 94 7.00 34.52 -7.86
N TRP A 95 5.76 34.37 -7.37
CA TRP A 95 4.80 35.47 -7.31
C TRP A 95 5.23 36.58 -6.35
N MET A 96 5.81 36.23 -5.19
CA MET A 96 6.37 37.19 -4.23
C MET A 96 7.53 38.01 -4.81
N LYS A 97 8.24 37.48 -5.81
CA LYS A 97 9.37 38.15 -6.47
C LYS A 97 8.95 39.05 -7.64
N GLN A 98 7.78 38.80 -8.24
CA GLN A 98 7.20 39.63 -9.31
C GLN A 98 6.43 40.85 -8.77
N GLN A 99 5.99 40.81 -7.50
CA GLN A 99 5.33 41.94 -6.84
C GLN A 99 6.30 42.92 -6.16
N LYS A 100 7.61 42.74 -6.34
CA LYS A 100 8.66 43.58 -5.77
C LYS A 100 9.51 44.17 -6.88
#